data_AF-A0A7M5WIT1-F1
#
_entry.id   AF-A0A7M5WIT1-F1
#
_cell.length_a   1.000
_cell.length_b   1.000
_cell.length_c   1.000
_cell.angle_alpha   90.00
_cell.angle_beta   90.00
_cell.angle_gamma   90.00
#
_symmetry.space_group_name_H-M   'P 1'
#
loop_
_entity.id
_entity.type
_entity.pdbx_description
1 polymer ?
#
loop_
_entity_poly.entity_id
_entity_poly.type
_entity_poly.pdbx_seq_one_letter_code
_entity_poly.pdbx_strand_id
1 'polypeptide(L)'
;MDSRILFLLGLLAAVNCTVHFKETFDDDTWESRWVYSTDKGADSGKFKLTAGKFYGDEKRDQGIQTSQDAKFYQLSTKMEKGFSNEGKPLVLQYQVKHEQNIDCGGGYIKLFPSDITPEKMNGDTPYHVMFGPDICGPGTKRVHAIFSYKGKNLLTKKDIRCKDDEMTHLYTLIINPDNTYEVRIDGSKVESGDLEADWDFLAPKKIKDPEAKKPDDWVDNAKMDDPEDKKPEDWEKPELIPDPDAKKPDDWDDEEDGEWEPPMINNPEYKGEWKPKQIDNPAYKGEWVHPEIDNPEYSADDALYKYDDIGAVGFEIWQVKSGTIFDNILVTDDVAEAEAFAKETFEVQKEEEKKMKDKQDEEARKKQEEEDAKRKKEEEEKKKDEPEEEEEEEEEEEKEAKEEEPASNDVTEDEVEEEAPKKDEL
;
A
#
# COMPACT_ATOMS: atom_id res chain seq x y z
N MET A 1 -40.70 68.62 -3.67
CA MET A 1 -40.10 67.83 -4.76
C MET A 1 -38.98 67.03 -4.15
N ASP A 2 -39.07 65.72 -4.36
CA ASP A 2 -38.02 64.70 -4.32
C ASP A 2 -37.29 64.42 -3.00
N SER A 3 -37.73 63.36 -2.32
CA SER A 3 -36.85 62.49 -1.55
C SER A 3 -36.94 61.09 -2.14
N ARG A 4 -35.91 60.71 -2.90
CA ARG A 4 -35.78 59.42 -3.58
C ARG A 4 -35.52 58.32 -2.55
N ILE A 5 -36.43 57.36 -2.44
CA ILE A 5 -36.21 56.10 -1.73
C ILE A 5 -35.48 55.17 -2.71
N LEU A 6 -34.19 54.90 -2.44
CA LEU A 6 -33.45 53.84 -3.11
C LEU A 6 -33.87 52.50 -2.48
N PHE A 7 -34.59 51.67 -3.23
CA PHE A 7 -34.75 50.25 -2.91
C PHE A 7 -33.50 49.50 -3.37
N LEU A 8 -32.65 49.10 -2.42
CA LEU A 8 -31.62 48.08 -2.64
C LEU A 8 -32.32 46.72 -2.69
N LEU A 9 -32.60 46.24 -3.91
CA LEU A 9 -32.94 44.85 -4.17
C LEU A 9 -31.66 44.02 -4.02
N GLY A 10 -31.49 43.40 -2.85
CA GLY A 10 -30.50 42.34 -2.67
C GLY A 10 -30.90 41.13 -3.52
N LEU A 11 -30.14 40.86 -4.58
CA LEU A 11 -30.14 39.56 -5.25
C LEU A 11 -29.55 38.54 -4.27
N LEU A 12 -30.43 37.84 -3.52
CA LEU A 12 -30.08 36.55 -2.96
C LEU A 12 -29.95 35.58 -4.14
N ALA A 13 -28.72 35.29 -4.55
CA ALA A 13 -28.46 34.12 -5.37
C ALA A 13 -28.87 32.90 -4.53
N ALA A 14 -29.97 32.25 -4.91
CA ALA A 14 -30.30 30.94 -4.37
C ALA A 14 -29.20 29.98 -4.86
N VAL A 15 -28.28 29.62 -3.96
CA VAL A 15 -27.39 28.49 -4.19
C VAL A 15 -28.29 27.25 -4.14
N ASN A 16 -28.69 26.78 -5.31
CA ASN A 16 -29.47 25.55 -5.43
C ASN A 16 -28.53 24.37 -5.20
N CYS A 17 -28.53 23.84 -3.97
CA CYS A 17 -28.02 22.51 -3.66
C CYS A 17 -28.89 21.46 -4.36
N THR A 18 -28.24 20.49 -4.99
CA THR A 18 -28.88 19.40 -5.72
C THR A 18 -28.34 18.06 -5.22
N VAL A 19 -29.20 17.29 -4.57
CA VAL A 19 -28.94 15.87 -4.29
C VAL A 19 -29.24 15.08 -5.56
N HIS A 20 -28.22 14.50 -6.17
CA HIS A 20 -28.32 13.72 -7.41
C HIS A 20 -28.66 12.25 -7.14
N PHE A 21 -28.17 11.72 -6.02
CA PHE A 21 -28.47 10.37 -5.57
C PHE A 21 -28.39 10.30 -4.04
N LYS A 22 -29.32 9.59 -3.43
CA LYS A 22 -29.34 9.30 -1.99
C LYS A 22 -29.93 7.92 -1.75
N GLU A 23 -29.24 7.09 -0.98
CA GLU A 23 -29.70 5.76 -0.56
C GLU A 23 -29.33 5.54 0.91
N THR A 24 -30.33 5.19 1.71
CA THR A 24 -30.27 4.97 3.16
C THR A 24 -30.71 3.58 3.57
N PHE A 25 -31.18 2.75 2.63
CA PHE A 25 -31.63 1.37 2.86
C PHE A 25 -32.61 1.22 4.04
N ASP A 26 -33.41 2.26 4.32
CA ASP A 26 -34.37 2.36 5.43
C ASP A 26 -35.69 1.61 5.17
N ASP A 27 -35.76 0.88 4.06
CA ASP A 27 -36.90 0.08 3.65
C ASP A 27 -36.50 -1.22 2.95
N ASP A 28 -37.40 -2.20 3.00
CA ASP A 28 -37.21 -3.52 2.38
C ASP A 28 -37.38 -3.51 0.84
N THR A 29 -37.59 -2.35 0.22
CA THR A 29 -37.82 -2.21 -1.22
C THR A 29 -36.55 -1.87 -2.02
N TRP A 30 -35.39 -1.79 -1.37
CA TRP A 30 -34.11 -1.50 -2.02
C TRP A 30 -33.81 -2.44 -3.20
N GLU A 31 -34.24 -3.71 -3.16
CA GLU A 31 -34.06 -4.67 -4.27
C GLU A 31 -34.81 -4.25 -5.56
N SER A 32 -35.80 -3.34 -5.46
CA SER A 32 -36.46 -2.75 -6.62
C SER A 32 -35.68 -1.57 -7.22
N ARG A 33 -34.81 -0.94 -6.42
CA ARG A 33 -33.95 0.18 -6.82
C ARG A 33 -32.61 -0.29 -7.37
N TRP A 34 -32.09 -1.40 -6.89
CA TRP A 34 -30.75 -1.91 -7.23
C TRP A 34 -30.81 -3.14 -8.14
N VAL A 35 -29.88 -3.19 -9.10
CA VAL A 35 -29.83 -4.24 -10.12
C VAL A 35 -28.52 -5.02 -10.00
N TYR A 36 -28.65 -6.35 -9.88
CA TYR A 36 -27.50 -7.26 -9.91
C TYR A 36 -26.99 -7.45 -11.34
N SER A 37 -25.67 -7.47 -11.49
CA SER A 37 -25.07 -7.96 -12.72
C SER A 37 -25.25 -9.46 -12.89
N THR A 38 -25.37 -9.88 -14.14
CA THR A 38 -25.43 -11.27 -14.56
C THR A 38 -24.08 -11.83 -15.02
N ASP A 39 -23.01 -11.01 -15.02
CA ASP A 39 -21.66 -11.38 -15.50
C ASP A 39 -21.10 -12.64 -14.84
N LYS A 40 -21.25 -12.77 -13.50
CA LYS A 40 -20.83 -13.96 -12.75
C LYS A 40 -21.89 -15.05 -12.63
N GLY A 41 -23.08 -14.85 -13.19
CA GLY A 41 -24.18 -15.80 -13.13
C GLY A 41 -24.47 -16.27 -11.70
N ALA A 42 -24.48 -17.59 -11.48
CA ALA A 42 -24.72 -18.21 -10.17
C ALA A 42 -23.61 -17.95 -9.14
N ASP A 43 -22.41 -17.54 -9.58
CA ASP A 43 -21.28 -17.22 -8.72
C ASP A 43 -21.25 -15.76 -8.26
N SER A 44 -22.25 -14.96 -8.61
CA SER A 44 -22.40 -13.60 -8.10
C SER A 44 -22.77 -13.62 -6.60
N GLY A 45 -21.99 -12.91 -5.79
CA GLY A 45 -22.26 -12.72 -4.37
C GLY A 45 -23.55 -11.96 -4.14
N LYS A 46 -24.27 -12.32 -3.07
CA LYS A 46 -25.55 -11.70 -2.69
C LYS A 46 -25.39 -10.73 -1.54
N PHE A 47 -25.99 -9.55 -1.69
CA PHE A 47 -26.19 -8.64 -0.58
C PHE A 47 -27.41 -9.06 0.24
N LYS A 48 -27.36 -8.79 1.54
CA LYS A 48 -28.51 -8.89 2.44
C LYS A 48 -28.65 -7.59 3.23
N LEU A 49 -29.88 -7.18 3.52
CA LEU A 49 -30.13 -6.01 4.35
C LEU A 49 -29.94 -6.37 5.82
N THR A 50 -29.09 -5.63 6.54
CA THR A 50 -28.84 -5.86 7.98
C THR A 50 -28.09 -4.67 8.60
N ALA A 51 -28.26 -4.46 9.91
CA ALA A 51 -27.44 -3.53 10.70
C ALA A 51 -26.15 -4.15 11.26
N GLY A 52 -25.93 -5.45 11.05
CA GLY A 52 -24.78 -6.18 11.59
C GLY A 52 -25.01 -6.72 13.01
N LYS A 53 -23.92 -7.09 13.69
CA LYS A 53 -23.93 -7.65 15.07
C LYS A 53 -23.93 -6.57 16.14
N PHE A 54 -23.40 -5.40 15.82
CA PHE A 54 -23.44 -4.22 16.68
C PHE A 54 -23.76 -2.99 15.84
N TYR A 55 -24.54 -2.07 16.38
CA TYR A 55 -25.06 -0.92 15.64
C TYR A 55 -25.48 0.16 16.64
N GLY A 56 -25.81 1.35 16.16
CA GLY A 56 -26.43 2.39 16.99
C GLY A 56 -27.93 2.20 17.12
N ASP A 57 -28.63 2.11 15.99
CA ASP A 57 -30.06 1.83 15.87
C ASP A 57 -30.29 0.75 14.81
N GLU A 58 -31.01 -0.30 15.18
CA GLU A 58 -31.20 -1.51 14.36
C GLU A 58 -31.88 -1.25 13.01
N LYS A 59 -32.71 -0.21 12.91
CA LYS A 59 -33.45 0.12 11.69
C LYS A 59 -32.76 1.19 10.87
N ARG A 60 -32.28 2.25 11.52
CA ARG A 60 -31.58 3.36 10.87
C ARG A 60 -30.27 2.91 10.26
N ASP A 61 -29.55 2.01 10.92
CA ASP A 61 -28.20 1.60 10.51
C ASP A 61 -28.21 0.34 9.65
N GLN A 62 -29.36 -0.01 9.06
CA GLN A 62 -29.43 -1.10 8.09
C GLN A 62 -28.73 -0.69 6.80
N GLY A 63 -27.84 -1.55 6.31
CA GLY A 63 -27.22 -1.38 5.00
C GLY A 63 -27.15 -2.70 4.25
N ILE A 64 -26.61 -2.64 3.02
CA ILE A 64 -26.39 -3.85 2.23
C ILE A 64 -25.08 -4.52 2.65
N GLN A 65 -25.19 -5.73 3.20
CA GLN A 65 -24.06 -6.53 3.65
C GLN A 65 -23.70 -7.61 2.62
N THR A 66 -22.43 -7.72 2.28
CA THR A 66 -21.89 -8.89 1.56
C THR A 66 -22.08 -10.17 2.40
N SER A 67 -22.66 -11.24 1.84
CA SER A 67 -23.15 -12.39 2.63
C SER A 67 -22.39 -13.71 2.44
N GLN A 68 -21.52 -13.80 1.44
CA GLN A 68 -20.83 -15.01 1.00
C GLN A 68 -19.33 -14.76 0.75
N ASP A 69 -18.49 -15.60 1.34
CA ASP A 69 -17.03 -15.53 1.20
C ASP A 69 -16.56 -15.89 -0.22
N ALA A 70 -15.43 -15.32 -0.61
CA ALA A 70 -14.76 -15.53 -1.90
C ALA A 70 -15.70 -15.34 -3.10
N LYS A 71 -16.37 -14.19 -3.13
CA LYS A 71 -17.31 -13.83 -4.21
C LYS A 71 -17.04 -12.42 -4.75
N PHE A 72 -17.34 -12.26 -6.03
CA PHE A 72 -17.52 -10.95 -6.65
C PHE A 72 -18.94 -10.46 -6.38
N TYR A 73 -19.06 -9.20 -5.97
CA TYR A 73 -20.32 -8.51 -5.73
C TYR A 73 -20.47 -7.42 -6.77
N GLN A 74 -21.58 -7.48 -7.50
CA GLN A 74 -21.82 -6.62 -8.65
C GLN A 74 -23.26 -6.13 -8.60
N LEU A 75 -23.45 -4.94 -8.03
CA LEU A 75 -24.75 -4.33 -7.80
C LEU A 75 -24.68 -2.85 -8.17
N SER A 76 -25.60 -2.36 -8.99
CA SER A 76 -25.63 -0.95 -9.39
C SER A 76 -27.05 -0.44 -9.53
N THR A 77 -27.20 0.88 -9.47
CA THR A 77 -28.47 1.54 -9.71
C THR A 77 -28.26 2.79 -10.56
N LYS A 78 -29.25 3.10 -11.39
CA LYS A 78 -29.28 4.31 -12.20
C LYS A 78 -29.89 5.44 -11.38
N MET A 79 -29.30 6.62 -11.49
CA MET A 79 -29.90 7.84 -10.98
C MET A 79 -31.13 8.18 -11.82
N GLU A 80 -32.10 8.91 -11.24
CA GLU A 80 -33.31 9.31 -11.97
C GLU A 80 -32.99 10.12 -13.23
N LYS A 81 -31.93 10.92 -13.17
CA LYS A 81 -31.45 11.74 -14.27
C LYS A 81 -29.93 11.86 -14.22
N GLY A 82 -29.29 11.57 -15.34
CA GLY A 82 -27.86 11.86 -15.54
C GLY A 82 -27.56 13.35 -15.44
N PHE A 83 -26.40 13.69 -14.90
CA PHE A 83 -25.97 15.08 -14.71
C PHE A 83 -24.49 15.28 -15.03
N SER A 84 -24.10 16.52 -15.34
CA SER A 84 -22.69 16.91 -15.41
C SER A 84 -22.35 17.71 -14.17
N ASN A 85 -21.13 17.55 -13.65
CA ASN A 85 -20.58 18.40 -12.60
C ASN A 85 -19.93 19.68 -13.16
N GLU A 86 -20.16 20.05 -14.42
CA GLU A 86 -19.62 21.29 -15.01
C GLU A 86 -19.95 22.52 -14.15
N GLY A 87 -18.90 23.24 -13.74
CA GLY A 87 -19.00 24.46 -12.94
C GLY A 87 -19.45 24.25 -11.50
N LYS A 88 -19.58 23.00 -11.03
CA LYS A 88 -20.01 22.67 -9.67
C LYS A 88 -19.13 21.60 -9.02
N PRO A 89 -19.00 21.59 -7.68
CA PRO A 89 -18.38 20.46 -7.00
C PRO A 89 -19.12 19.15 -7.30
N LEU A 90 -18.39 18.03 -7.31
CA LEU A 90 -18.96 16.70 -7.19
C LEU A 90 -18.56 16.14 -5.83
N VAL A 91 -19.56 15.81 -5.01
CA VAL A 91 -19.36 15.19 -3.70
C VAL A 91 -19.93 13.77 -3.76
N LEU A 92 -19.07 12.78 -3.48
CA LEU A 92 -19.42 11.37 -3.33
C LEU A 92 -19.12 10.96 -1.90
N GLN A 93 -20.15 10.62 -1.13
CA GLN A 93 -20.06 10.27 0.27
C GLN A 93 -20.81 8.98 0.56
N TYR A 94 -20.22 8.07 1.33
CA TYR A 94 -20.89 6.84 1.77
C TYR A 94 -20.19 6.23 2.98
N GLN A 95 -20.87 5.32 3.64
CA GLN A 95 -20.36 4.60 4.80
C GLN A 95 -19.95 3.17 4.43
N VAL A 96 -18.87 2.72 5.05
CA VAL A 96 -18.37 1.35 4.95
C VAL A 96 -18.07 0.84 6.35
N LYS A 97 -18.54 -0.37 6.64
CA LYS A 97 -18.22 -1.08 7.88
C LYS A 97 -17.70 -2.47 7.57
N HIS A 98 -16.47 -2.76 7.99
CA HIS A 98 -15.85 -4.08 7.86
C HIS A 98 -15.98 -4.90 9.15
N GLU A 99 -17.23 -5.15 9.58
CA GLU A 99 -17.54 -5.82 10.86
C GLU A 99 -16.88 -7.19 11.02
N GLN A 100 -16.64 -7.87 9.90
CA GLN A 100 -16.05 -9.20 9.87
C GLN A 100 -14.55 -9.22 10.14
N ASN A 101 -13.89 -8.08 10.37
CA ASN A 101 -12.43 -7.95 10.38
C ASN A 101 -11.85 -8.47 9.05
N ILE A 102 -12.02 -7.65 8.01
CA ILE A 102 -11.68 -8.01 6.63
C ILE A 102 -10.17 -8.22 6.45
N ASP A 103 -9.81 -9.29 5.74
CA ASP A 103 -8.43 -9.64 5.43
C ASP A 103 -8.04 -9.24 4.00
N CYS A 104 -8.90 -9.53 3.03
CA CYS A 104 -8.76 -9.08 1.65
C CYS A 104 -10.11 -8.87 0.98
N GLY A 105 -10.40 -7.63 0.60
CA GLY A 105 -11.53 -7.25 -0.22
C GLY A 105 -11.66 -5.74 -0.43
N GLY A 106 -12.37 -5.39 -1.50
CA GLY A 106 -12.71 -4.01 -1.82
C GLY A 106 -13.88 -3.50 -0.99
N GLY A 107 -13.81 -2.26 -0.56
CA GLY A 107 -14.90 -1.50 0.04
C GLY A 107 -15.21 -0.22 -0.74
N TYR A 108 -14.83 -0.15 -2.01
CA TYR A 108 -15.00 1.03 -2.86
C TYR A 108 -16.31 1.03 -3.65
N ILE A 109 -16.72 2.23 -4.06
CA ILE A 109 -17.89 2.50 -4.90
C ILE A 109 -17.44 3.11 -6.23
N LYS A 110 -18.23 2.92 -7.29
CA LYS A 110 -18.00 3.45 -8.63
C LYS A 110 -19.14 4.38 -9.06
N LEU A 111 -18.80 5.48 -9.73
CA LEU A 111 -19.72 6.32 -10.48
C LEU A 111 -19.60 6.01 -11.97
N PHE A 112 -20.73 5.85 -12.64
CA PHE A 112 -20.81 5.41 -14.03
C PHE A 112 -21.57 6.42 -14.90
N PRO A 113 -21.32 6.42 -16.22
CA PRO A 113 -22.16 7.13 -17.18
C PRO A 113 -23.59 6.59 -17.21
N SER A 114 -24.55 7.37 -17.72
CA SER A 114 -25.97 6.99 -17.80
C SER A 114 -26.23 5.81 -18.74
N ASP A 115 -25.35 5.59 -19.71
CA ASP A 115 -25.45 4.54 -20.72
C ASP A 115 -25.04 3.14 -20.23
N ILE A 116 -24.60 3.02 -18.97
CA ILE A 116 -24.33 1.71 -18.34
C ILE A 116 -25.52 0.76 -18.51
N THR A 117 -25.22 -0.52 -18.70
CA THR A 117 -26.18 -1.62 -18.60
C THR A 117 -25.92 -2.38 -17.30
N PRO A 118 -26.66 -2.08 -16.20
CA PRO A 118 -26.42 -2.67 -14.88
C PRO A 118 -26.30 -4.20 -14.88
N GLU A 119 -27.11 -4.89 -15.69
CA GLU A 119 -27.14 -6.35 -15.80
C GLU A 119 -25.86 -6.95 -16.41
N LYS A 120 -25.02 -6.12 -17.04
CA LYS A 120 -23.76 -6.51 -17.68
C LYS A 120 -22.54 -5.91 -16.99
N MET A 121 -22.72 -5.23 -15.86
CA MET A 121 -21.62 -4.57 -15.15
C MET A 121 -20.57 -5.59 -14.68
N ASN A 122 -19.30 -5.29 -14.90
CA ASN A 122 -18.16 -6.09 -14.47
C ASN A 122 -16.90 -5.23 -14.28
N GLY A 123 -15.77 -5.86 -13.97
CA GLY A 123 -14.50 -5.17 -13.71
C GLY A 123 -13.99 -4.28 -14.86
N ASP A 124 -14.37 -4.60 -16.10
CA ASP A 124 -13.97 -3.86 -17.29
C ASP A 124 -14.99 -2.79 -17.71
N THR A 125 -16.12 -2.68 -17.00
CA THR A 125 -17.15 -1.70 -17.32
C THR A 125 -16.62 -0.29 -17.10
N PRO A 126 -16.63 0.59 -18.13
CA PRO A 126 -16.14 1.96 -18.00
C PRO A 126 -16.90 2.72 -16.91
N TYR A 127 -16.15 3.37 -16.02
CA TYR A 127 -16.64 4.22 -14.95
C TYR A 127 -15.99 5.61 -15.05
N HIS A 128 -16.51 6.60 -14.34
CA HIS A 128 -15.91 7.93 -14.22
C HIS A 128 -14.96 8.01 -13.03
N VAL A 129 -15.44 7.57 -11.86
CA VAL A 129 -14.73 7.64 -10.59
C VAL A 129 -14.86 6.30 -9.87
N MET A 130 -13.77 5.76 -9.34
CA MET A 130 -13.79 4.69 -8.33
C MET A 130 -13.16 5.23 -7.05
N PHE A 131 -13.90 5.18 -5.95
CA PHE A 131 -13.49 5.79 -4.69
C PHE A 131 -13.81 4.92 -3.48
N GLY A 132 -12.83 4.73 -2.59
CA GLY A 132 -13.06 4.05 -1.31
C GLY A 132 -11.96 3.12 -0.83
N PRO A 133 -12.14 2.52 0.36
CA PRO A 133 -11.17 1.61 0.95
C PRO A 133 -10.97 0.34 0.12
N ASP A 134 -9.73 -0.13 0.08
CA ASP A 134 -9.32 -1.41 -0.47
C ASP A 134 -8.27 -2.03 0.43
N ILE A 135 -8.58 -3.21 0.94
CA ILE A 135 -7.76 -3.92 1.92
C ILE A 135 -7.38 -5.26 1.32
N CYS A 136 -6.10 -5.62 1.31
CA CYS A 136 -5.64 -6.96 0.99
C CYS A 136 -4.32 -7.25 1.71
N GLY A 137 -4.44 -8.00 2.80
CA GLY A 137 -3.34 -8.34 3.69
C GLY A 137 -2.72 -7.11 4.38
N PRO A 138 -1.53 -7.26 4.96
CA PRO A 138 -0.83 -6.16 5.63
C PRO A 138 -0.27 -5.13 4.65
N GLY A 139 0.00 -5.52 3.39
CA GLY A 139 0.68 -4.67 2.41
C GLY A 139 -0.22 -3.70 1.65
N THR A 140 -1.52 -4.00 1.52
CA THR A 140 -2.46 -3.13 0.79
C THR A 140 -3.57 -2.72 1.73
N LYS A 141 -3.51 -1.51 2.29
CA LYS A 141 -4.68 -0.85 2.90
C LYS A 141 -4.68 0.62 2.56
N ARG A 142 -5.42 0.97 1.51
CA ARG A 142 -5.46 2.31 0.94
C ARG A 142 -6.88 2.70 0.53
N VAL A 143 -7.09 3.99 0.34
CA VAL A 143 -8.28 4.54 -0.29
C VAL A 143 -7.97 4.74 -1.77
N HIS A 144 -8.68 4.05 -2.64
CA HIS A 144 -8.68 4.35 -4.07
C HIS A 144 -9.35 5.70 -4.30
N ALA A 145 -8.76 6.50 -5.17
CA ALA A 145 -9.35 7.67 -5.81
C ALA A 145 -8.89 7.63 -7.27
N ILE A 146 -9.60 6.85 -8.08
CA ILE A 146 -9.23 6.56 -9.47
C ILE A 146 -10.16 7.34 -10.39
N PHE A 147 -9.57 8.08 -11.31
CA PHE A 147 -10.28 8.89 -12.29
C PHE A 147 -10.08 8.34 -13.70
N SER A 148 -11.17 8.18 -14.42
CA SER A 148 -11.11 7.79 -15.82
C SER A 148 -10.94 9.02 -16.71
N TYR A 149 -9.86 9.06 -17.47
CA TYR A 149 -9.55 10.15 -18.39
C TYR A 149 -8.98 9.61 -19.69
N LYS A 150 -9.53 10.05 -20.83
CA LYS A 150 -9.13 9.63 -22.19
C LYS A 150 -9.00 8.09 -22.34
N GLY A 151 -9.93 7.34 -21.74
CA GLY A 151 -9.98 5.89 -21.80
C GLY A 151 -8.99 5.14 -20.91
N LYS A 152 -8.30 5.84 -19.99
CA LYS A 152 -7.40 5.25 -18.99
C LYS A 152 -7.92 5.51 -17.59
N ASN A 153 -7.74 4.54 -16.71
CA ASN A 153 -8.02 4.66 -15.28
C ASN A 153 -6.74 5.14 -14.58
N LEU A 154 -6.75 6.38 -14.09
CA LEU A 154 -5.59 7.01 -13.47
C LEU A 154 -5.64 6.80 -11.95
N LEU A 155 -4.65 6.10 -11.42
CA LEU A 155 -4.50 5.92 -9.97
C LEU A 155 -3.88 7.18 -9.36
N THR A 156 -4.28 7.49 -8.12
CA THR A 156 -3.64 8.55 -7.36
C THR A 156 -2.19 8.21 -7.07
N LYS A 157 -1.30 9.20 -7.15
CA LYS A 157 0.11 9.07 -6.78
C LYS A 157 0.30 9.04 -5.27
N LYS A 158 -0.65 9.57 -4.51
CA LYS A 158 -0.58 9.67 -3.05
C LYS A 158 -1.14 8.40 -2.41
N ASP A 159 -0.47 7.92 -1.36
CA ASP A 159 -0.96 6.79 -0.57
C ASP A 159 -1.86 7.28 0.56
N ILE A 160 -3.16 7.07 0.42
CA ILE A 160 -4.17 7.48 1.39
C ILE A 160 -4.53 6.26 2.24
N ARG A 161 -4.15 6.24 3.52
CA ARG A 161 -4.44 5.11 4.41
C ARG A 161 -5.95 5.00 4.69
N CYS A 162 -6.55 3.84 4.40
CA CYS A 162 -7.91 3.53 4.82
C CYS A 162 -7.99 3.04 6.27
N LYS A 163 -9.21 3.00 6.81
CA LYS A 163 -9.52 2.40 8.10
C LYS A 163 -9.69 0.89 7.97
N ASP A 164 -9.16 0.15 8.92
CA ASP A 164 -9.08 -1.31 8.91
C ASP A 164 -9.61 -1.94 10.21
N ASP A 165 -10.37 -1.19 11.01
CA ASP A 165 -11.09 -1.70 12.17
C ASP A 165 -12.53 -2.16 11.80
N GLU A 166 -13.25 -2.69 12.78
CA GLU A 166 -14.59 -3.29 12.59
C GLU A 166 -15.73 -2.26 12.56
N MET A 167 -15.44 -0.98 12.86
CA MET A 167 -16.43 0.08 13.01
C MET A 167 -16.89 0.63 11.66
N THR A 168 -18.01 1.36 11.70
CA THR A 168 -18.46 2.15 10.56
C THR A 168 -17.53 3.35 10.36
N HIS A 169 -17.12 3.60 9.12
CA HIS A 169 -16.37 4.77 8.71
C HIS A 169 -17.04 5.48 7.53
N LEU A 170 -16.97 6.81 7.54
CA LEU A 170 -17.52 7.65 6.48
C LEU A 170 -16.39 8.06 5.52
N TYR A 171 -16.56 7.80 4.24
CA TYR A 171 -15.63 8.21 3.19
C TYR A 171 -16.29 9.26 2.31
N THR A 172 -15.62 10.41 2.13
CA THR A 172 -16.11 11.51 1.29
C THR A 172 -15.02 11.93 0.30
N LEU A 173 -15.36 11.94 -0.99
CA LEU A 173 -14.55 12.53 -2.05
C LEU A 173 -15.23 13.80 -2.54
N ILE A 174 -14.48 14.90 -2.61
CA ILE A 174 -14.92 16.18 -3.14
C ILE A 174 -14.02 16.50 -4.33
N ILE A 175 -14.62 16.82 -5.47
CA ILE A 175 -13.93 17.25 -6.68
C ILE A 175 -14.45 18.63 -7.04
N ASN A 176 -13.58 19.64 -7.10
CA ASN A 176 -13.96 21.03 -7.29
C ASN A 176 -13.78 21.51 -8.75
N PRO A 177 -14.51 22.56 -9.17
CA PRO A 177 -14.39 23.13 -10.52
C PRO A 177 -13.05 23.78 -10.87
N ASP A 178 -12.18 23.98 -9.88
CA ASP A 178 -10.85 24.56 -10.05
C ASP A 178 -9.76 23.49 -10.18
N ASN A 179 -10.14 22.26 -10.56
CA ASN A 179 -9.26 21.09 -10.63
C ASN A 179 -8.61 20.69 -9.30
N THR A 180 -9.17 21.11 -8.16
CA THR A 180 -8.75 20.61 -6.85
C THR A 180 -9.63 19.46 -6.37
N TYR A 181 -9.11 18.66 -5.45
CA TYR A 181 -9.86 17.59 -4.79
C TYR A 181 -9.58 17.56 -3.29
N GLU A 182 -10.50 16.92 -2.56
CA GLU A 182 -10.36 16.65 -1.13
C GLU A 182 -10.90 15.25 -0.82
N VAL A 183 -10.17 14.49 0.00
CA VAL A 183 -10.62 13.22 0.58
C VAL A 183 -10.76 13.39 2.08
N ARG A 184 -11.94 13.03 2.59
CA ARG A 184 -12.24 13.00 4.03
C ARG A 184 -12.54 11.59 4.49
N ILE A 185 -12.11 11.29 5.70
CA ILE A 185 -12.48 10.08 6.44
C ILE A 185 -13.05 10.53 7.79
N ASP A 186 -14.24 10.04 8.13
CA ASP A 186 -14.97 10.41 9.35
C ASP A 186 -15.15 11.92 9.51
N GLY A 187 -15.42 12.61 8.40
CA GLY A 187 -15.56 14.07 8.33
C GLY A 187 -14.25 14.86 8.40
N SER A 188 -13.12 14.21 8.70
CA SER A 188 -11.80 14.85 8.77
C SER A 188 -11.10 14.80 7.42
N LYS A 189 -10.56 15.94 6.96
CA LYS A 189 -9.71 16.00 5.77
C LYS A 189 -8.43 15.19 5.98
N VAL A 190 -8.25 14.13 5.21
CA VAL A 190 -7.05 13.29 5.25
C VAL A 190 -6.11 13.55 4.08
N GLU A 191 -6.63 14.05 2.96
CA GLU A 191 -5.84 14.38 1.77
C GLU A 191 -6.51 15.50 0.95
N SER A 192 -5.71 16.34 0.28
CA SER A 192 -6.19 17.34 -0.67
C SER A 192 -5.07 17.82 -1.60
N GLY A 193 -5.42 18.26 -2.79
CA GLY A 193 -4.44 18.79 -3.73
C GLY A 193 -5.04 19.14 -5.08
N ASP A 194 -4.16 19.22 -6.09
CA ASP A 194 -4.51 19.48 -7.48
C ASP A 194 -4.56 18.17 -8.26
N LEU A 195 -5.60 17.98 -9.08
CA LEU A 195 -5.77 16.80 -9.93
C LEU A 195 -4.58 16.59 -10.87
N GLU A 196 -4.05 17.68 -11.45
CA GLU A 196 -2.91 17.62 -12.38
C GLU A 196 -1.61 17.17 -11.69
N ALA A 197 -1.42 17.51 -10.41
CA ALA A 197 -0.20 17.16 -9.68
C ALA A 197 -0.25 15.70 -9.20
N ASP A 198 -1.41 15.28 -8.70
CA ASP A 198 -1.58 14.03 -7.95
C ASP A 198 -2.02 12.84 -8.82
N TRP A 199 -2.30 13.06 -10.11
CA TRP A 199 -2.56 12.04 -11.13
C TRP A 199 -1.85 12.36 -12.45
N ASP A 200 -1.70 11.36 -13.31
CA ASP A 200 -1.10 11.53 -14.65
C ASP A 200 -2.16 11.83 -15.73
N PHE A 201 -2.92 12.91 -15.54
CA PHE A 201 -3.91 13.37 -16.52
C PHE A 201 -3.26 13.86 -17.81
N LEU A 202 -2.20 14.66 -17.67
CA LEU A 202 -1.54 15.37 -18.76
C LEU A 202 -0.10 14.87 -18.92
N ALA A 203 0.48 15.11 -20.10
CA ALA A 203 1.90 14.87 -20.31
C ALA A 203 2.74 15.72 -19.32
N PRO A 204 3.98 15.32 -18.96
CA PRO A 204 4.79 16.11 -18.05
C PRO A 204 5.08 17.48 -18.66
N LYS A 205 5.06 18.55 -17.86
CA LYS A 205 5.32 19.93 -18.32
C LYS A 205 6.69 20.09 -18.97
N LYS A 206 7.68 19.32 -18.49
CA LYS A 206 9.05 19.33 -18.97
C LYS A 206 9.53 17.94 -19.32
N ILE A 207 10.36 17.86 -20.34
CA ILE A 207 11.05 16.63 -20.76
C ILE A 207 12.54 16.92 -20.91
N LYS A 208 13.37 15.88 -20.81
CA LYS A 208 14.79 15.98 -21.17
C LYS A 208 14.92 16.35 -22.64
N ASP A 209 15.81 17.30 -22.94
CA ASP A 209 16.04 17.78 -24.30
C ASP A 209 16.59 16.66 -25.22
N PRO A 210 15.81 16.12 -26.16
CA PRO A 210 16.25 15.00 -26.99
C PRO A 210 17.47 15.33 -27.86
N GLU A 211 17.78 16.61 -28.08
CA GLU A 211 18.95 17.06 -28.84
C GLU A 211 20.18 17.26 -27.95
N ALA A 212 20.01 17.39 -26.63
CA ALA A 212 21.12 17.61 -25.72
C ALA A 212 21.94 16.32 -25.53
N LYS A 213 23.24 16.47 -25.73
CA LYS A 213 24.23 15.44 -25.43
C LYS A 213 25.23 16.00 -24.44
N LYS A 214 25.74 15.12 -23.59
CA LYS A 214 26.86 15.47 -22.73
C LYS A 214 28.05 15.88 -23.60
N PRO A 215 28.65 17.06 -23.37
CA PRO A 215 29.82 17.50 -24.12
C PRO A 215 31.01 16.55 -23.92
N ASP A 216 31.78 16.28 -24.97
CA ASP A 216 32.96 15.41 -24.91
C ASP A 216 34.07 15.98 -23.99
N ASP A 217 34.07 17.30 -23.75
CA ASP A 217 34.99 17.97 -22.83
C ASP A 217 34.52 17.97 -21.37
N TRP A 218 33.38 17.34 -21.07
CA TRP A 218 32.82 17.28 -19.72
C TRP A 218 33.38 16.09 -18.95
N VAL A 219 34.35 16.34 -18.07
CA VAL A 219 34.95 15.30 -17.24
C VAL A 219 34.04 14.93 -16.07
N ASP A 220 33.88 13.63 -15.81
CA ASP A 220 33.10 13.11 -14.66
C ASP A 220 33.89 13.05 -13.36
N ASN A 221 35.19 12.81 -13.48
CA ASN A 221 36.03 12.61 -12.32
C ASN A 221 36.40 13.97 -11.71
N ALA A 222 35.88 14.23 -10.52
CA ALA A 222 36.24 15.41 -9.72
C ALA A 222 37.73 15.45 -9.35
N LYS A 223 38.38 14.28 -9.33
CA LYS A 223 39.82 14.13 -9.08
C LYS A 223 40.53 13.54 -10.30
N MET A 224 41.78 13.92 -10.47
CA MET A 224 42.69 13.35 -11.46
C MET A 224 44.04 13.02 -10.82
N ASP A 225 44.78 12.12 -11.46
CA ASP A 225 46.18 11.88 -11.15
C ASP A 225 47.00 13.16 -11.35
N ASP A 226 47.83 13.51 -10.37
CA ASP A 226 48.73 14.64 -10.46
C ASP A 226 49.79 14.39 -11.54
N PRO A 227 49.78 15.14 -12.66
CA PRO A 227 50.72 14.92 -13.76
C PRO A 227 52.17 15.25 -13.38
N GLU A 228 52.37 16.02 -12.30
CA GLU A 228 53.69 16.37 -11.79
C GLU A 228 54.21 15.38 -10.74
N ASP A 229 53.34 14.50 -10.21
CA ASP A 229 53.75 13.45 -9.26
C ASP A 229 54.33 12.27 -10.04
N LYS A 230 55.66 12.12 -9.98
CA LYS A 230 56.37 11.03 -10.64
C LYS A 230 56.74 9.97 -9.62
N LYS A 231 56.65 8.71 -10.03
CA LYS A 231 57.10 7.56 -9.23
C LYS A 231 58.55 7.80 -8.77
N PRO A 232 58.82 7.88 -7.45
CA PRO A 232 60.18 8.01 -6.96
C PRO A 232 60.99 6.76 -7.33
N GLU A 233 62.27 6.95 -7.68
CA GLU A 233 63.17 5.83 -8.01
C GLU A 233 63.29 4.80 -6.86
N ASP A 234 63.11 5.25 -5.62
CA ASP A 234 63.18 4.42 -4.41
C ASP A 234 61.85 3.70 -4.06
N TRP A 235 60.87 3.71 -4.97
CA TRP A 235 59.58 3.04 -4.77
C TRP A 235 59.56 1.60 -5.30
N GLU A 236 60.35 1.29 -6.32
CA GLU A 236 60.47 -0.07 -6.87
C GLU A 236 61.44 -0.90 -6.03
N LYS A 237 60.92 -1.42 -4.92
CA LYS A 237 61.59 -2.43 -4.12
C LYS A 237 60.96 -3.80 -4.38
N PRO A 238 61.73 -4.90 -4.38
CA PRO A 238 61.15 -6.23 -4.47
C PRO A 238 60.27 -6.49 -3.24
N GLU A 239 59.12 -7.15 -3.45
CA GLU A 239 58.17 -7.50 -2.39
C GLU A 239 58.80 -8.45 -1.35
N LEU A 240 59.71 -9.30 -1.81
CA LEU A 240 60.46 -10.24 -1.00
C LEU A 240 61.96 -9.98 -1.10
N ILE A 241 62.65 -9.99 0.04
CA ILE A 241 64.11 -9.93 0.14
C ILE A 241 64.63 -11.14 0.95
N PRO A 242 65.84 -11.63 0.70
CA PRO A 242 66.43 -12.67 1.54
C PRO A 242 66.58 -12.15 2.98
N ASP A 243 66.25 -12.98 3.97
CA ASP A 243 66.35 -12.62 5.38
C ASP A 243 67.81 -12.29 5.77
N PRO A 244 68.12 -11.03 6.12
CA PRO A 244 69.49 -10.63 6.46
C PRO A 244 69.99 -11.23 7.77
N ASP A 245 69.10 -11.70 8.64
CA ASP A 245 69.42 -12.31 9.93
C ASP A 245 69.48 -13.85 9.84
N ALA A 246 69.06 -14.44 8.72
CA ALA A 246 69.16 -15.86 8.50
C ALA A 246 70.63 -16.27 8.35
N LYS A 247 71.03 -17.28 9.13
CA LYS A 247 72.34 -17.90 9.06
C LYS A 247 72.20 -19.30 8.52
N LYS A 248 73.14 -19.67 7.66
CA LYS A 248 73.29 -21.04 7.19
C LYS A 248 73.40 -21.98 8.40
N PRO A 249 72.55 -23.02 8.51
CA PRO A 249 72.67 -24.01 9.57
C PRO A 249 74.03 -24.69 9.56
N ASP A 250 74.57 -24.99 10.74
CA ASP A 250 75.88 -25.65 10.87
C ASP A 250 75.90 -27.08 10.28
N ASP A 251 74.73 -27.69 10.07
CA ASP A 251 74.54 -29.05 9.55
C ASP A 251 74.18 -29.09 8.05
N TRP A 252 74.34 -27.97 7.31
CA TRP A 252 74.04 -27.90 5.88
C TRP A 252 75.23 -28.30 5.01
N ASP A 253 75.05 -29.25 4.09
CA ASP A 253 76.08 -29.74 3.17
C ASP A 253 75.83 -29.24 1.72
N ASP A 254 76.70 -28.38 1.20
CA ASP A 254 76.52 -27.81 -0.16
C ASP A 254 76.71 -28.85 -1.29
N GLU A 255 77.39 -29.98 -1.04
CA GLU A 255 77.57 -31.03 -2.06
C GLU A 255 76.33 -31.94 -2.18
N GLU A 256 75.61 -32.15 -1.08
CA GLU A 256 74.44 -33.05 -1.02
C GLU A 256 73.09 -32.28 -1.10
N ASP A 257 72.98 -31.09 -0.46
CA ASP A 257 71.74 -30.29 -0.38
C ASP A 257 71.69 -29.10 -1.37
N GLY A 258 72.83 -28.75 -1.98
CA GLY A 258 72.98 -27.61 -2.88
C GLY A 258 73.40 -26.30 -2.19
N GLU A 259 73.60 -25.23 -2.98
CA GLU A 259 73.99 -23.91 -2.45
C GLU A 259 72.88 -23.34 -1.56
N TRP A 260 73.19 -23.09 -0.28
CA TRP A 260 72.21 -22.58 0.67
C TRP A 260 71.72 -21.17 0.30
N GLU A 261 70.41 -21.02 0.14
CA GLU A 261 69.75 -19.72 -0.05
C GLU A 261 68.96 -19.32 1.21
N PRO A 262 69.07 -18.07 1.70
CA PRO A 262 68.30 -17.61 2.84
C PRO A 262 66.79 -17.60 2.53
N PRO A 263 65.91 -17.85 3.52
CA PRO A 263 64.47 -17.72 3.32
C PRO A 263 64.12 -16.28 2.93
N MET A 264 63.17 -16.14 2.00
CA MET A 264 62.69 -14.85 1.55
C MET A 264 61.65 -14.30 2.55
N ILE A 265 61.86 -13.07 3.03
CA ILE A 265 60.94 -12.35 3.91
C ILE A 265 60.33 -11.14 3.21
N ASN A 266 59.17 -10.70 3.70
CA ASN A 266 58.54 -9.48 3.21
C ASN A 266 59.47 -8.28 3.42
N ASN A 267 59.76 -7.57 2.33
CA ASN A 267 60.63 -6.40 2.37
C ASN A 267 59.93 -5.24 3.10
N PRO A 268 60.44 -4.77 4.24
CA PRO A 268 59.85 -3.64 4.96
C PRO A 268 59.84 -2.33 4.15
N GLU A 269 60.69 -2.22 3.12
CA GLU A 269 60.76 -1.07 2.23
C GLU A 269 59.82 -1.17 1.02
N TYR A 270 59.12 -2.30 0.81
CA TYR A 270 58.14 -2.45 -0.26
C TYR A 270 56.87 -1.63 0.05
N LYS A 271 56.59 -0.65 -0.79
CA LYS A 271 55.48 0.30 -0.63
C LYS A 271 54.25 -0.03 -1.49
N GLY A 272 54.24 -1.22 -2.11
CA GLY A 272 53.18 -1.65 -3.03
C GLY A 272 53.24 -0.96 -4.40
N GLU A 273 52.23 -1.22 -5.23
CA GLU A 273 52.09 -0.55 -6.53
C GLU A 273 51.93 0.96 -6.35
N TRP A 274 52.81 1.74 -6.97
CA TRP A 274 52.74 3.20 -6.91
C TRP A 274 51.50 3.69 -7.65
N LYS A 275 50.76 4.59 -7.00
CA LYS A 275 49.68 5.37 -7.61
C LYS A 275 49.97 6.85 -7.43
N PRO A 276 49.83 7.68 -8.47
CA PRO A 276 50.02 9.12 -8.38
C PRO A 276 49.03 9.72 -7.37
N LYS A 277 49.44 10.81 -6.70
CA LYS A 277 48.55 11.60 -5.86
C LYS A 277 47.35 12.09 -6.65
N GLN A 278 46.19 12.09 -6.01
CA GLN A 278 44.97 12.64 -6.59
C GLN A 278 44.88 14.14 -6.29
N ILE A 279 44.74 14.96 -7.34
CA ILE A 279 44.46 16.39 -7.25
C ILE A 279 43.07 16.70 -7.78
N ASP A 280 42.52 17.86 -7.40
CA ASP A 280 41.25 18.32 -7.94
C ASP A 280 41.40 18.56 -9.46
N ASN A 281 40.46 18.03 -10.23
CA ASN A 281 40.48 18.13 -11.67
C ASN A 281 39.97 19.51 -12.12
N PRO A 282 40.83 20.41 -12.64
CA PRO A 282 40.39 21.75 -13.06
C PRO A 282 39.40 21.75 -14.24
N ALA A 283 39.28 20.65 -14.98
CA ALA A 283 38.31 20.48 -16.06
C ALA A 283 36.96 19.90 -15.58
N TYR A 284 36.84 19.50 -14.32
CA TYR A 284 35.57 19.05 -13.74
C TYR A 284 34.65 20.25 -13.51
N LYS A 285 33.51 20.28 -14.20
CA LYS A 285 32.52 21.37 -14.15
C LYS A 285 31.30 21.02 -13.26
N GLY A 286 31.38 19.93 -12.49
CA GLY A 286 30.27 19.34 -11.75
C GLY A 286 29.67 18.13 -12.45
N GLU A 287 28.69 17.49 -11.83
CA GLU A 287 27.92 16.42 -12.49
C GLU A 287 27.11 17.01 -13.64
N TRP A 288 27.18 16.38 -14.81
CA TRP A 288 26.41 16.85 -15.96
C TRP A 288 24.92 16.56 -15.73
N VAL A 289 24.13 17.63 -15.57
CA VAL A 289 22.68 17.54 -15.50
C VAL A 289 22.11 17.73 -16.90
N HIS A 290 21.42 16.71 -17.40
CA HIS A 290 20.76 16.76 -18.70
C HIS A 290 19.73 17.89 -18.72
N PRO A 291 19.78 18.84 -19.67
CA PRO A 291 18.85 19.96 -19.69
C PRO A 291 17.42 19.49 -19.94
N GLU A 292 16.46 20.22 -19.34
CA GLU A 292 15.03 20.01 -19.51
C GLU A 292 14.44 21.15 -20.36
N ILE A 293 13.57 20.80 -21.30
CA ILE A 293 12.81 21.71 -22.15
C ILE A 293 11.31 21.56 -21.92
N ASP A 294 10.54 22.56 -22.31
CA ASP A 294 9.07 22.48 -22.27
C ASP A 294 8.59 21.36 -23.20
N ASN A 295 7.66 20.55 -22.72
CA ASN A 295 7.15 19.42 -23.48
C ASN A 295 6.14 19.90 -24.53
N PRO A 296 6.39 19.71 -25.84
CA PRO A 296 5.45 20.13 -26.89
C PRO A 296 4.12 19.37 -26.84
N GLU A 297 4.08 18.19 -26.21
CA GLU A 297 2.86 17.39 -26.03
C GLU A 297 2.04 17.81 -24.81
N TYR A 298 2.57 18.70 -23.95
CA TYR A 298 1.82 19.24 -22.83
C TYR A 298 0.83 20.31 -23.29
N SER A 299 -0.42 20.14 -22.90
CA SER A 299 -1.46 21.16 -23.01
C SER A 299 -2.23 21.21 -21.70
N ALA A 300 -2.34 22.40 -21.11
CA ALA A 300 -3.16 22.62 -19.92
C ALA A 300 -4.64 22.31 -20.24
N ASP A 301 -5.35 21.80 -19.23
CA ASP A 301 -6.76 21.45 -19.29
C ASP A 301 -7.44 21.92 -18.00
N ASP A 302 -8.28 22.95 -18.10
CA ASP A 302 -8.98 23.52 -16.95
C ASP A 302 -10.24 22.73 -16.58
N ALA A 303 -10.53 21.62 -17.28
CA ALA A 303 -11.72 20.80 -17.12
C ALA A 303 -11.40 19.34 -16.76
N LEU A 304 -10.25 19.04 -16.14
CA LEU A 304 -9.89 17.69 -15.67
C LEU A 304 -10.91 17.13 -14.68
N TYR A 305 -11.52 17.99 -13.87
CA TYR A 305 -12.55 17.65 -12.89
C TYR A 305 -13.89 17.22 -13.53
N LYS A 306 -14.13 17.57 -14.78
CA LYS A 306 -15.46 17.56 -15.40
C LYS A 306 -15.78 16.21 -16.02
N TYR A 307 -16.97 15.71 -15.72
CA TYR A 307 -17.63 14.62 -16.42
C TYR A 307 -18.91 15.14 -17.09
N ASP A 308 -19.12 14.76 -18.35
CA ASP A 308 -20.27 15.23 -19.13
C ASP A 308 -21.59 14.52 -18.75
N ASP A 309 -21.51 13.31 -18.22
CA ASP A 309 -22.67 12.49 -17.86
C ASP A 309 -22.37 11.51 -16.73
N ILE A 310 -22.84 11.80 -15.52
CA ILE A 310 -22.83 10.89 -14.36
C ILE A 310 -24.27 10.43 -14.15
N GLY A 311 -24.52 9.14 -14.25
CA GLY A 311 -25.89 8.61 -14.29
C GLY A 311 -26.14 7.35 -13.49
N ALA A 312 -25.12 6.77 -12.87
CA ALA A 312 -25.29 5.56 -12.06
C ALA A 312 -24.21 5.44 -10.98
N VAL A 313 -24.53 4.66 -9.96
CA VAL A 313 -23.64 4.32 -8.86
C VAL A 313 -23.67 2.81 -8.65
N GLY A 314 -22.54 2.20 -8.27
CA GLY A 314 -22.52 0.77 -8.04
C GLY A 314 -21.28 0.24 -7.34
N PHE A 315 -21.41 -0.99 -6.87
CA PHE A 315 -20.38 -1.79 -6.25
C PHE A 315 -19.98 -2.91 -7.22
N GLU A 316 -18.70 -2.95 -7.55
CA GLU A 316 -18.07 -4.02 -8.30
C GLU A 316 -16.81 -4.37 -7.51
N ILE A 317 -16.95 -5.28 -6.55
CA ILE A 317 -15.93 -5.58 -5.55
C ILE A 317 -15.71 -7.09 -5.43
N TRP A 318 -14.49 -7.48 -5.08
CA TRP A 318 -14.16 -8.82 -4.62
C TRP A 318 -13.98 -8.82 -3.11
N GLN A 319 -14.51 -9.82 -2.41
CA GLN A 319 -14.20 -10.04 -0.98
C GLN A 319 -13.88 -11.52 -0.73
N VAL A 320 -12.75 -11.78 -0.07
CA VAL A 320 -12.38 -13.09 0.46
C VAL A 320 -13.27 -13.39 1.66
N LYS A 321 -13.26 -12.53 2.68
CA LYS A 321 -14.14 -12.63 3.84
C LYS A 321 -15.29 -11.63 3.75
N SER A 322 -16.51 -12.14 3.64
CA SER A 322 -17.73 -11.35 3.54
C SER A 322 -18.20 -10.83 4.90
N GLY A 323 -19.04 -9.80 4.87
CA GLY A 323 -19.58 -9.13 6.06
C GLY A 323 -19.49 -7.61 6.02
N THR A 324 -18.92 -7.05 4.95
CA THR A 324 -18.85 -5.60 4.77
C THR A 324 -20.26 -5.05 4.55
N ILE A 325 -20.63 -4.02 5.30
CA ILE A 325 -21.89 -3.29 5.17
C ILE A 325 -21.63 -1.94 4.49
N PHE A 326 -22.45 -1.59 3.50
CA PHE A 326 -22.47 -0.28 2.86
C PHE A 326 -23.80 0.40 3.13
N ASP A 327 -23.74 1.69 3.47
CA ASP A 327 -24.94 2.48 3.79
C ASP A 327 -24.70 3.99 3.52
N ASN A 328 -25.78 4.78 3.59
CA ASN A 328 -25.78 6.24 3.57
C ASN A 328 -25.01 6.81 2.38
N ILE A 329 -25.34 6.33 1.17
CA ILE A 329 -24.71 6.75 -0.08
C ILE A 329 -25.34 8.07 -0.53
N LEU A 330 -24.51 9.07 -0.79
CA LEU A 330 -24.89 10.39 -1.23
C LEU A 330 -24.01 10.85 -2.40
N VAL A 331 -24.65 11.34 -3.45
CA VAL A 331 -24.02 12.09 -4.54
C VAL A 331 -24.70 13.46 -4.62
N THR A 332 -23.95 14.53 -4.42
CA THR A 332 -24.48 15.91 -4.38
C THR A 332 -23.48 16.91 -4.98
N ASP A 333 -23.94 18.12 -5.27
CA ASP A 333 -23.13 19.24 -5.73
C ASP A 333 -22.76 20.24 -4.61
N ASP A 334 -23.12 19.93 -3.36
CA ASP A 334 -22.91 20.80 -2.20
C ASP A 334 -22.23 20.07 -1.03
N VAL A 335 -21.09 20.61 -0.59
CA VAL A 335 -20.33 20.10 0.55
C VAL A 335 -21.11 20.27 1.86
N ALA A 336 -21.88 21.36 2.00
CA ALA A 336 -22.64 21.63 3.21
C ALA A 336 -23.79 20.63 3.40
N GLU A 337 -24.45 20.21 2.32
CA GLU A 337 -25.45 19.13 2.34
C GLU A 337 -24.83 17.79 2.74
N ALA A 338 -23.63 17.47 2.23
CA ALA A 338 -22.93 16.24 2.61
C ALA A 338 -22.52 16.24 4.10
N GLU A 339 -22.06 17.37 4.62
CA GLU A 339 -21.76 17.55 6.06
C GLU A 339 -23.03 17.45 6.92
N ALA A 340 -24.14 18.07 6.50
CA ALA A 340 -25.41 17.98 7.19
C ALA A 340 -25.92 16.52 7.24
N PHE A 341 -25.84 15.82 6.12
CA PHE A 341 -26.22 14.41 6.05
C PHE A 341 -25.33 13.52 6.93
N ALA A 342 -24.01 13.75 6.95
CA ALA A 342 -23.08 13.04 7.83
C ALA A 342 -23.40 13.26 9.31
N LYS A 343 -23.76 14.49 9.68
CA LYS A 343 -24.14 14.85 11.04
C LYS A 343 -25.44 14.18 11.50
N GLU A 344 -26.41 14.06 10.60
CA GLU A 344 -27.69 13.40 10.88
C GLU A 344 -27.59 11.87 10.94
N THR A 345 -26.60 11.29 10.24
CA THR A 345 -26.42 9.83 10.13
C THR A 345 -25.19 9.36 10.90
N PHE A 346 -24.00 9.48 10.29
CA PHE A 346 -22.74 8.94 10.76
C PHE A 346 -22.35 9.40 12.16
N GLU A 347 -22.45 10.69 12.47
CA GLU A 347 -22.03 11.21 13.79
C GLU A 347 -22.88 10.64 14.93
N VAL A 348 -24.17 10.39 14.67
CA VAL A 348 -25.07 9.77 15.65
C VAL A 348 -24.75 8.28 15.80
N GLN A 349 -24.65 7.58 14.67
CA GLN A 349 -24.36 6.15 14.63
C GLN A 349 -23.03 5.81 15.29
N LYS A 350 -21.96 6.54 14.99
CA LYS A 350 -20.59 6.27 15.47
C LYS A 350 -20.52 6.14 17.00
N GLU A 351 -21.16 7.05 17.72
CA GLU A 351 -21.14 7.06 19.18
C GLU A 351 -22.01 5.95 19.80
N GLU A 352 -23.14 5.63 19.17
CA GLU A 352 -24.06 4.59 19.63
C GLU A 352 -23.52 3.19 19.34
N GLU A 353 -23.01 2.98 18.13
CA GLU A 353 -22.35 1.76 17.67
C GLU A 353 -21.15 1.43 18.56
N LYS A 354 -20.29 2.42 18.85
CA LYS A 354 -19.15 2.24 19.75
C LYS A 354 -19.57 1.77 21.14
N LYS A 355 -20.62 2.35 21.70
CA LYS A 355 -21.14 1.92 23.02
C LYS A 355 -21.65 0.49 23.01
N MET A 356 -22.28 0.05 21.92
CA MET A 356 -22.74 -1.33 21.78
C MET A 356 -21.56 -2.29 21.66
N LYS A 357 -20.56 -1.95 20.82
CA LYS A 357 -19.35 -2.74 20.63
C LYS A 357 -18.53 -2.87 21.91
N ASP A 358 -18.26 -1.76 22.59
CA ASP A 358 -17.48 -1.75 23.84
C ASP A 358 -18.16 -2.64 24.92
N LYS A 359 -19.49 -2.65 25.00
CA LYS A 359 -20.25 -3.55 25.89
C LYS A 359 -20.12 -5.02 25.50
N GLN A 360 -20.30 -5.34 24.22
CA GLN A 360 -20.17 -6.71 23.71
C GLN A 360 -18.75 -7.25 23.94
N ASP A 361 -17.73 -6.42 23.71
CA ASP A 361 -16.33 -6.78 23.93
C ASP A 361 -16.02 -7.02 25.42
N GLU A 362 -16.60 -6.21 26.32
CA GLU A 362 -16.46 -6.43 27.76
C GLU A 362 -17.12 -7.73 28.23
N GLU A 363 -18.33 -8.02 27.73
CA GLU A 363 -19.05 -9.27 28.01
C GLU A 363 -18.29 -10.49 27.46
N ALA A 364 -17.77 -10.40 26.23
CA ALA A 364 -16.96 -11.43 25.61
C ALA A 364 -15.67 -11.69 26.40
N ARG A 365 -14.98 -10.63 26.84
CA ARG A 365 -13.77 -10.76 27.67
C ARG A 365 -14.06 -11.46 29.00
N LYS A 366 -15.13 -11.06 29.70
CA LYS A 366 -15.54 -11.71 30.96
C LYS A 366 -15.85 -13.19 30.75
N LYS A 367 -16.55 -13.54 29.68
CA LYS A 367 -16.85 -14.94 29.35
C LYS A 367 -15.58 -15.74 29.05
N GLN A 368 -14.64 -15.17 28.30
CA GLN A 368 -13.35 -15.80 28.01
C GLN A 368 -12.53 -16.02 29.29
N GLU A 369 -12.48 -15.03 30.19
CA GLU A 369 -11.80 -15.15 31.49
C GLU A 369 -12.41 -16.26 32.36
N GLU A 370 -13.74 -16.41 32.37
CA GLU A 370 -14.43 -17.50 33.07
C GLU A 370 -14.15 -18.88 32.45
N GLU A 371 -14.12 -18.98 31.13
CA GLU A 371 -13.80 -20.22 30.41
C GLU A 371 -12.33 -20.62 30.61
N ASP A 372 -11.40 -19.68 30.55
CA ASP A 372 -9.97 -19.94 30.82
C ASP A 372 -9.74 -20.34 32.28
N ALA A 373 -10.47 -19.74 33.23
CA ALA A 373 -10.43 -20.14 34.63
C ALA A 373 -10.98 -21.56 34.86
N LYS A 374 -12.04 -21.96 34.13
CA LYS A 374 -12.55 -23.34 34.16
C LYS A 374 -11.54 -24.32 33.54
N ARG A 375 -10.97 -24.00 32.38
CA ARG A 375 -9.96 -24.85 31.73
C ARG A 375 -8.75 -25.08 32.62
N LYS A 376 -8.26 -24.03 33.28
CA LYS A 376 -7.16 -24.15 34.26
C LYS A 376 -7.51 -25.06 35.45
N LYS A 377 -8.73 -24.98 35.98
CA LYS A 377 -9.19 -25.87 37.05
C LYS A 377 -9.29 -27.32 36.59
N GLU A 378 -9.83 -27.58 35.40
CA GLU A 378 -9.91 -28.92 34.83
C GLU A 378 -8.51 -29.51 34.54
N GLU A 379 -7.56 -28.69 34.08
CA GLU A 379 -6.16 -29.10 33.91
C GLU A 379 -5.47 -29.40 35.25
N GLU A 380 -5.73 -28.61 36.31
CA GLU A 380 -5.22 -28.89 37.67
C GLU A 380 -5.83 -30.15 38.29
N GLU A 381 -7.10 -30.46 38.02
CA GLU A 381 -7.74 -31.70 38.48
C GLU A 381 -7.17 -32.92 37.74
N LYS A 382 -6.97 -32.84 36.42
CA LYS A 382 -6.34 -33.93 35.65
C LYS A 382 -4.92 -34.26 36.12
N LYS A 383 -4.12 -33.25 36.45
CA LYS A 383 -2.76 -33.44 37.01
C LYS A 383 -2.74 -34.04 38.40
N LYS A 384 -3.87 -34.05 39.13
CA LYS A 384 -3.98 -34.70 40.44
C LYS A 384 -4.47 -36.15 40.36
N ASP A 385 -5.03 -36.55 39.22
CA ASP A 385 -5.54 -37.90 38.95
C ASP A 385 -4.56 -38.75 38.11
N GLU A 386 -3.41 -38.21 37.69
CA GLU A 386 -2.28 -39.01 37.17
C GLU A 386 -1.59 -39.73 38.34
N PRO A 387 -1.56 -41.08 38.37
CA PRO A 387 -0.87 -41.81 39.43
C PRO A 387 0.65 -41.57 39.37
N GLU A 388 1.28 -41.43 40.54
CA GLU A 388 2.75 -41.40 40.76
C GLU A 388 3.44 -42.73 40.37
N GLU A 389 3.13 -43.34 39.22
CA GLU A 389 3.75 -44.60 38.75
C GLU A 389 4.66 -44.39 37.52
N GLU A 390 5.12 -43.17 37.24
CA GLU A 390 6.12 -42.91 36.17
C GLU A 390 7.44 -42.31 36.70
N GLU A 391 7.65 -42.21 38.02
CA GLU A 391 8.96 -41.79 38.58
C GLU A 391 9.92 -42.97 38.88
N GLU A 392 9.51 -44.25 38.73
CA GLU A 392 10.40 -45.40 38.95
C GLU A 392 10.96 -46.06 37.66
N GLU A 393 10.48 -45.74 36.45
CA GLU A 393 10.97 -46.35 35.21
C GLU A 393 12.16 -45.61 34.56
N GLU A 394 12.44 -44.34 34.90
CA GLU A 394 13.59 -43.61 34.34
C GLU A 394 14.95 -43.98 34.99
N GLU A 395 14.98 -44.63 36.17
CA GLU A 395 16.24 -45.05 36.82
C GLU A 395 16.78 -46.44 36.39
N GLU A 396 16.00 -47.24 35.64
CA GLU A 396 16.46 -48.55 35.15
C GLU A 396 17.07 -48.50 33.73
N GLU A 397 16.65 -47.59 32.83
CA GLU A 397 17.21 -47.52 31.47
C GLU A 397 18.61 -46.87 31.41
N GLU A 398 19.02 -46.06 32.40
CA GLU A 398 20.35 -45.44 32.40
C GLU A 398 21.50 -46.39 32.79
N LYS A 399 21.19 -47.61 33.27
CA LYS A 399 22.21 -48.59 33.70
C LYS A 399 22.61 -49.62 32.65
N GLU A 400 21.83 -49.80 31.58
CA GLU A 400 22.18 -50.76 30.51
C GLU A 400 22.97 -50.15 29.34
N ALA A 401 23.09 -48.82 29.23
CA ALA A 401 23.79 -48.18 28.11
C ALA A 401 25.30 -47.95 28.30
N LYS A 402 25.91 -48.46 29.38
CA LYS A 402 27.34 -48.18 29.72
C LYS A 402 28.31 -49.36 29.61
N GLU A 403 27.87 -50.54 29.20
CA GLU A 403 28.76 -51.66 28.91
C GLU A 403 28.44 -52.24 27.53
N GLU A 404 29.04 -51.68 26.48
CA GLU A 404 29.61 -52.42 25.33
C GLU A 404 30.05 -51.46 24.21
N GLU A 405 31.28 -50.97 24.32
CA GLU A 405 32.17 -50.87 23.16
C GLU A 405 33.06 -52.14 23.17
N PRO A 406 33.57 -52.69 22.04
CA PRO A 406 34.25 -51.89 21.01
C PRO A 406 34.29 -52.43 19.55
N ALA A 407 34.90 -51.58 18.71
CA ALA A 407 35.99 -51.91 17.77
C ALA A 407 35.72 -51.83 16.24
N SER A 408 36.30 -50.76 15.68
CA SER A 408 37.39 -50.80 14.67
C SER A 408 37.06 -50.42 13.22
N ASN A 409 37.90 -49.45 12.77
CA ASN A 409 38.50 -49.24 11.45
C ASN A 409 37.53 -48.95 10.28
N ASP A 410 37.84 -48.18 9.26
CA ASP A 410 38.88 -47.25 8.78
C ASP A 410 38.39 -46.91 7.35
N VAL A 411 39.06 -46.00 6.63
CA VAL A 411 39.01 -45.81 5.16
C VAL A 411 38.11 -44.68 4.62
N THR A 412 38.77 -43.52 4.47
CA THR A 412 38.90 -42.62 3.28
C THR A 412 37.74 -42.39 2.30
N GLU A 413 37.47 -41.13 1.96
CA GLU A 413 37.70 -40.50 0.63
C GLU A 413 36.88 -39.19 0.45
N ASP A 414 37.63 -38.14 0.13
CA ASP A 414 37.43 -37.14 -0.93
C ASP A 414 36.22 -36.19 -1.05
N GLU A 415 36.66 -34.97 -1.39
CA GLU A 415 35.98 -33.72 -1.75
C GLU A 415 35.03 -33.85 -2.95
N VAL A 416 33.92 -33.10 -2.93
CA VAL A 416 33.44 -32.32 -4.09
C VAL A 416 32.68 -31.07 -3.59
N GLU A 417 33.18 -29.89 -3.97
CA GLU A 417 32.53 -28.58 -3.83
C GLU A 417 31.24 -28.46 -4.67
N GLU A 418 30.20 -27.86 -4.09
CA GLU A 418 28.99 -27.43 -4.80
C GLU A 418 29.12 -25.95 -5.22
N GLU A 419 29.21 -25.69 -6.53
CA GLU A 419 29.06 -24.36 -7.13
C GLU A 419 27.57 -23.94 -7.21
N ALA A 420 27.29 -22.70 -6.81
CA ALA A 420 25.98 -22.05 -6.89
C ALA A 420 25.63 -21.56 -8.30
N PRO A 421 24.34 -21.59 -8.73
CA PRO A 421 23.94 -21.08 -10.04
C PRO A 421 23.71 -19.56 -10.04
N LYS A 422 24.22 -18.91 -11.09
CA LYS A 422 24.00 -17.50 -11.44
C LYS A 422 22.56 -17.24 -11.88
N LYS A 423 22.07 -16.06 -11.50
CA LYS A 423 20.90 -15.38 -12.07
C LYS A 423 21.18 -14.94 -13.50
N ASP A 424 20.27 -15.23 -14.41
CA ASP A 424 20.12 -14.56 -15.70
C ASP A 424 18.95 -13.57 -15.60
N GLU A 425 19.23 -12.30 -15.89
CA GLU A 425 18.25 -11.31 -16.33
C GLU A 425 18.23 -11.30 -17.86
N LEU A 426 17.04 -11.31 -18.44
CA LEU A 426 16.69 -10.58 -19.67
C LEU A 426 15.21 -10.23 -19.66
#